data_AF-A0A1G1II64-F1
#
_entry.id   AF-A0A1G1II64-F1
#
_cell.length_a   1.000
_cell.length_b   1.000
_cell.length_c   1.000
_cell.angle_alpha   90.00
_cell.angle_beta   90.00
_cell.angle_gamma   90.00
#
_symmetry.space_group_name_H-M   'P 1'
#
loop_
_entity.id
_entity.type
_entity.pdbx_description
1 polymer ?
#
loop_
_entity_poly.entity_id
_entity_poly.type
_entity_poly.pdbx_seq_one_letter_code
_entity_poly.pdbx_strand_id
1 'polypeptide(L)'
;MSEEKSGKAAVGSPWIRIPNGTKVRHKAEGKDGVVDGLTEIVEGPGRNPDGRTQYRIDVAGAPAMHLAAEDDLVLLTDKAGLVLILKQQEGYRRRITERLHATFAADRFVVLK
;
A
#
# COMPACT_ATOMS: atom_id res chain seq x y z
N MET A 1 -13.26 34.60 18.85
CA MET A 1 -13.87 33.66 17.91
C MET A 1 -12.71 32.99 17.17
N SER A 2 -12.35 31.79 17.65
CA SER A 2 -11.53 30.78 16.98
C SER A 2 -12.04 30.55 15.56
N GLU A 3 -11.30 30.15 14.54
CA GLU A 3 -10.04 29.41 14.44
C GLU A 3 -9.44 29.76 13.06
N GLU A 4 -8.17 30.16 13.05
CA GLU A 4 -7.36 30.17 11.84
C GLU A 4 -6.77 28.76 11.71
N LYS A 5 -7.23 27.95 10.75
CA LYS A 5 -6.53 26.72 10.38
C LYS A 5 -6.14 26.76 8.91
N SER A 6 -5.01 27.43 8.73
CA SER A 6 -4.05 27.22 7.65
C SER A 6 -3.80 25.73 7.43
N GLY A 7 -3.74 25.35 6.15
CA GLY A 7 -3.48 23.99 5.71
C GLY A 7 -3.77 23.85 4.22
N LYS A 8 -3.28 24.78 3.41
CA LYS A 8 -3.24 24.64 1.95
C LYS A 8 -2.50 23.34 1.68
N ALA A 9 -3.22 22.28 1.28
CA ALA A 9 -2.60 21.00 0.95
C ALA A 9 -1.49 21.28 -0.05
N ALA A 10 -0.25 21.04 0.37
CA ALA A 10 0.89 21.13 -0.53
C ALA A 10 0.54 20.26 -1.74
N VAL A 11 0.69 20.81 -2.95
CA VAL A 11 0.64 20.04 -4.20
C VAL A 11 1.91 19.19 -4.21
N GLY A 12 1.94 18.19 -3.32
CA GLY A 12 3.00 17.20 -3.20
C GLY A 12 2.94 16.28 -4.40
N SER A 13 4.09 15.70 -4.75
CA SER A 13 4.26 14.73 -5.81
C SER A 13 3.06 13.78 -5.94
N PRO A 14 2.63 13.43 -7.17
CA PRO A 14 1.45 12.59 -7.36
C PRO A 14 1.64 11.29 -6.61
N TRP A 15 0.81 11.06 -5.59
CA TRP A 15 0.81 9.84 -4.81
C TRP A 15 0.74 8.62 -5.74
N ILE A 16 1.76 7.76 -5.71
CA ILE A 16 1.80 6.54 -6.49
C ILE A 16 1.16 5.43 -5.67
N ARG A 17 -0.01 4.99 -6.13
CA ARG A 17 -0.74 3.90 -5.50
C ARG A 17 -0.04 2.55 -5.73
N ILE A 18 -0.03 1.72 -4.69
CA ILE A 18 0.15 0.27 -4.80
C ILE A 18 -1.01 -0.31 -5.63
N PRO A 19 -0.74 -1.01 -6.76
CA PRO A 19 -1.81 -1.56 -7.59
C PRO A 19 -2.59 -2.69 -6.91
N ASN A 20 -3.86 -2.84 -7.27
CA ASN A 20 -4.67 -3.99 -6.84
C ASN A 20 -4.03 -5.30 -7.33
N GLY A 21 -4.22 -6.36 -6.54
CA GLY A 21 -3.58 -7.65 -6.74
C GLY A 21 -2.15 -7.72 -6.20
N THR A 22 -1.57 -6.63 -5.73
CA THR A 22 -0.23 -6.63 -5.12
C THR A 22 -0.27 -7.35 -3.77
N LYS A 23 0.64 -8.30 -3.57
CA LYS A 23 0.84 -8.93 -2.26
C LYS A 23 1.60 -8.00 -1.33
N VAL A 24 1.09 -7.84 -0.13
CA VAL A 24 1.65 -6.97 0.90
C VAL A 24 1.66 -7.68 2.24
N ARG A 25 2.48 -7.20 3.17
CA ARG A 25 2.48 -7.61 4.57
C ARG A 25 2.19 -6.41 5.45
N HIS A 26 1.31 -6.58 6.43
CA HIS A 26 1.08 -5.57 7.46
C HIS A 26 2.27 -5.56 8.42
N LYS A 27 2.90 -4.41 8.63
CA LYS A 27 4.13 -4.26 9.44
C LYS A 27 3.92 -4.68 10.89
N ALA A 28 2.83 -4.24 11.50
CA ALA A 28 2.56 -4.48 12.92
C ALA A 28 2.04 -5.90 13.19
N GLU A 29 1.27 -6.47 12.26
CA GLU A 29 0.61 -7.76 12.46
C GLU A 29 1.38 -8.93 11.85
N GLY A 30 2.32 -8.66 10.95
CA GLY A 30 3.08 -9.67 10.23
C GLY A 30 2.25 -10.52 9.27
N LYS A 31 0.97 -10.18 9.06
CA LYS A 31 0.05 -10.91 8.17
C LYS A 31 0.25 -10.53 6.71
N ASP A 32 0.25 -11.54 5.86
CA ASP A 32 0.25 -11.38 4.40
C ASP A 32 -1.17 -11.24 3.87
N GLY A 33 -1.32 -10.38 2.87
CA GLY A 33 -2.58 -10.20 2.17
C GLY A 33 -2.39 -9.63 0.77
N VAL A 34 -3.51 -9.29 0.14
CA VAL A 34 -3.56 -8.78 -1.22
C VAL A 34 -4.33 -7.48 -1.22
N VAL A 35 -3.78 -6.44 -1.85
CA VAL A 35 -4.52 -5.19 -2.08
C VAL A 35 -5.70 -5.47 -3.00
N ASP A 36 -6.93 -5.27 -2.53
CA ASP A 36 -8.14 -5.47 -3.36
C ASP A 36 -8.81 -4.14 -3.77
N GLY A 37 -8.41 -3.02 -3.14
CA GLY A 37 -8.89 -1.69 -3.46
C GLY A 37 -8.56 -0.64 -2.41
N LEU A 38 -9.22 0.50 -2.55
CA LEU A 38 -9.21 1.62 -1.60
C LEU A 38 -10.62 1.82 -1.06
N THR A 39 -10.72 2.38 0.15
CA THR A 39 -11.99 2.78 0.76
C THR A 39 -11.85 4.11 1.49
N GLU A 40 -12.92 4.89 1.53
CA GLU A 40 -13.04 6.09 2.38
C GLU A 40 -13.55 5.75 3.80
N ILE A 41 -14.04 4.52 4.00
CA ILE A 41 -14.32 3.97 5.33
C ILE A 41 -12.97 3.70 5.97
N VAL A 42 -12.54 4.58 6.86
CA VAL A 42 -11.22 4.53 7.50
C VAL A 42 -11.38 4.15 8.96
N GLU A 43 -10.58 3.18 9.40
CA GLU A 43 -10.46 2.78 10.80
C GLU A 43 -9.13 3.27 11.39
N GLY A 44 -9.19 3.89 12.56
CA GLY A 44 -8.02 4.48 13.22
C GLY A 44 -7.54 5.80 12.60
N PRO A 45 -6.39 6.32 13.05
CA PRO A 45 -5.87 7.62 12.61
C PRO A 45 -5.13 7.57 11.26
N GLY A 46 -4.70 6.38 10.82
CA GLY A 46 -3.88 6.21 9.63
C GLY A 46 -4.68 6.43 8.35
N ARG A 47 -4.20 7.30 7.45
CA ARG A 47 -4.73 7.47 6.09
C ARG A 47 -3.61 7.37 5.08
N ASN A 48 -3.98 6.99 3.88
CA ASN A 48 -3.08 7.09 2.74
C ASN A 48 -2.66 8.56 2.50
N PRO A 49 -1.59 8.79 1.73
CA PRO A 49 -1.13 10.13 1.39
C PRO A 49 -2.18 11.04 0.71
N ASP A 50 -3.27 10.50 0.18
CA ASP A 50 -4.40 11.29 -0.32
C ASP A 50 -5.27 11.93 0.78
N GLY A 51 -4.98 11.64 2.05
CA GLY A 51 -5.69 12.15 3.23
C GLY A 51 -7.12 11.66 3.36
N ARG A 52 -7.57 10.71 2.53
CA ARG A 52 -8.97 10.32 2.43
C ARG A 52 -9.16 8.82 2.54
N THR A 53 -8.28 8.01 1.97
CA THR A 53 -8.49 6.57 1.84
C THR A 53 -7.60 5.73 2.74
N GLN A 54 -7.98 4.47 2.92
CA GLN A 54 -7.11 3.37 3.34
C GLN A 54 -7.12 2.27 2.27
N TYR A 55 -6.08 1.44 2.27
CA TYR A 55 -6.07 0.19 1.52
C TYR A 55 -6.95 -0.84 2.16
N ARG A 56 -7.72 -1.54 1.33
CA ARG A 56 -8.40 -2.78 1.69
C ARG A 56 -7.49 -3.95 1.34
N ILE A 57 -7.24 -4.78 2.35
CA ILE A 57 -6.36 -5.93 2.26
C ILE A 57 -7.19 -7.20 2.45
N ASP A 58 -7.20 -8.05 1.43
CA ASP A 58 -7.72 -9.40 1.51
C ASP A 58 -6.67 -10.30 2.18
N VAL A 59 -6.95 -10.69 3.43
CA VAL A 59 -6.11 -11.58 4.23
C VAL A 59 -6.78 -12.95 4.27
N ALA A 60 -6.08 -13.98 3.81
CA ALA A 60 -6.64 -15.33 3.75
C ALA A 60 -7.08 -15.83 5.14
N GLY A 61 -8.35 -16.24 5.24
CA GLY A 61 -8.92 -16.75 6.49
C GLY A 61 -9.38 -15.66 7.48
N ALA A 62 -9.25 -14.37 7.13
CA ALA A 62 -9.82 -13.30 7.93
C ALA A 62 -11.34 -13.18 7.70
N PRO A 63 -12.16 -13.11 8.76
CA PRO A 63 -13.61 -12.92 8.61
C PRO A 63 -14.00 -11.47 8.29
N ALA A 64 -13.10 -10.52 8.53
CA ALA A 64 -13.35 -9.08 8.39
C ALA A 64 -12.37 -8.44 7.38
N MET A 65 -12.85 -7.38 6.73
CA MET A 65 -12.05 -6.53 5.84
C MET A 65 -10.90 -5.90 6.64
N HIS A 66 -9.66 -6.15 6.24
CA HIS A 66 -8.51 -5.53 6.87
C HIS A 66 -8.21 -4.20 6.18
N LEU A 67 -8.08 -3.15 6.97
CA LEU A 67 -7.78 -1.80 6.51
C LEU A 67 -6.39 -1.39 6.98
N ALA A 68 -5.63 -0.77 6.10
CA ALA A 68 -4.29 -0.29 6.41
C ALA A 68 -3.97 1.01 5.66
N ALA A 69 -3.22 1.91 6.29
CA ALA A 69 -2.59 2.99 5.54
C ALA A 69 -1.40 2.44 4.74
N GLU A 70 -1.00 3.17 3.69
CA GLU A 70 0.19 2.84 2.91
C GLU A 70 1.41 2.61 3.81
N ASP A 71 1.61 3.47 4.82
CA ASP A 71 2.78 3.41 5.69
C ASP A 71 2.84 2.14 6.54
N ASP A 72 1.73 1.44 6.73
CA ASP A 72 1.64 0.21 7.51
C ASP A 72 1.93 -1.05 6.69
N LEU A 73 2.15 -0.93 5.38
CA LEU A 73 2.36 -2.05 4.48
C LEU A 73 3.83 -2.20 4.08
N VAL A 74 4.26 -3.42 3.79
CA VAL A 74 5.47 -3.69 2.99
C VAL A 74 5.09 -4.51 1.77
N LEU A 75 5.80 -4.29 0.66
CA LEU A 75 5.59 -4.93 -0.63
C LEU A 75 6.30 -6.28 -0.63
N LEU A 76 5.58 -7.35 -0.94
CA LEU A 76 6.19 -8.67 -1.03
C LEU A 76 6.78 -8.88 -2.43
N THR A 77 8.03 -9.33 -2.48
CA THR A 77 8.75 -9.62 -3.72
C THR A 77 9.05 -11.09 -3.88
N ASP A 78 9.29 -11.53 -5.12
CA ASP A 78 9.96 -12.81 -5.38
C ASP A 78 11.48 -12.71 -5.11
N LYS A 79 12.19 -13.83 -5.33
CA LYS A 79 13.65 -13.92 -5.15
C LYS A 79 14.44 -13.05 -6.13
N ALA A 80 13.84 -12.60 -7.23
CA ALA A 80 14.44 -11.68 -8.18
C ALA A 80 14.16 -10.20 -7.81
N GLY A 81 13.49 -9.95 -6.67
CA GLY A 81 13.15 -8.62 -6.21
C GLY A 81 11.93 -8.01 -6.90
N LEU A 82 11.19 -8.79 -7.70
CA LEU A 82 9.99 -8.28 -8.37
C LEU A 82 8.78 -8.36 -7.45
N VAL A 83 8.03 -7.27 -7.35
CA VAL A 83 6.79 -7.22 -6.57
C VAL A 83 5.82 -8.29 -7.07
N LEU A 84 5.25 -9.05 -6.13
CA LEU A 84 4.27 -10.09 -6.40
C LEU A 84 2.91 -9.45 -6.66
N ILE A 85 2.41 -9.61 -7.90
CA ILE A 85 1.08 -9.12 -8.30
C ILE A 85 0.31 -10.28 -8.92
N LEU A 86 -0.87 -10.58 -8.39
CA LEU A 86 -1.68 -11.72 -8.81
C LEU A 86 -2.07 -11.63 -10.29
N LYS A 87 -1.99 -12.76 -10.99
CA LYS A 87 -2.42 -12.92 -12.40
C LYS A 87 -1.70 -11.98 -13.39
N GLN A 88 -0.56 -11.41 -13.02
CA GLN A 88 0.22 -10.52 -13.88
C GLN A 88 1.52 -11.17 -14.37
N GLN A 89 1.89 -10.86 -15.61
CA GLN A 89 3.12 -11.35 -16.23
C GLN A 89 4.36 -10.60 -15.71
N GLU A 90 5.53 -11.22 -15.82
CA GLU A 90 6.80 -10.65 -15.33
C GLU A 90 7.10 -9.25 -15.90
N GLY A 91 6.88 -9.03 -17.20
CA GLY A 91 7.12 -7.72 -17.82
C GLY A 91 6.29 -6.59 -17.20
N TYR A 92 5.05 -6.88 -16.81
CA TYR A 92 4.22 -5.93 -16.06
C TYR A 92 4.75 -5.74 -14.63
N ARG A 93 5.04 -6.84 -13.93
CA ARG A 93 5.59 -6.78 -12.56
C ARG A 93 6.88 -5.98 -12.49
N ARG A 94 7.76 -6.09 -13.49
CA ARG A 94 9.00 -5.32 -13.62
C ARG A 94 8.74 -3.82 -13.71
N ARG A 95 7.88 -3.38 -14.65
CA ARG A 95 7.51 -1.97 -14.80
C ARG A 95 6.89 -1.38 -13.54
N ILE A 96 6.03 -2.14 -12.87
CA ILE A 96 5.44 -1.70 -11.60
C ILE A 96 6.49 -1.63 -10.49
N THR A 97 7.37 -2.62 -10.39
CA THR A 97 8.44 -2.66 -9.38
C THR A 97 9.36 -1.45 -9.53
N GLU A 98 9.79 -1.12 -10.74
CA GLU A 98 10.59 0.08 -11.04
C GLU A 98 9.87 1.37 -10.59
N ARG A 99 8.58 1.50 -10.91
CA ARG A 99 7.78 2.66 -10.50
C ARG A 99 7.63 2.76 -8.98
N LEU A 100 7.44 1.63 -8.30
CA LEU A 100 7.31 1.58 -6.85
C LEU A 100 8.65 1.93 -6.18
N HIS A 101 9.78 1.45 -6.70
CA HIS A 101 11.12 1.81 -6.19
C HIS A 101 11.45 3.29 -6.36
N ALA A 102 10.87 3.98 -7.35
CA ALA A 102 11.03 5.43 -7.49
C ALA A 102 10.33 6.22 -6.36
N THR A 103 9.43 5.58 -5.60
CA THR A 103 8.60 6.23 -4.56
C THR A 103 8.91 5.71 -3.16
N PHE A 104 9.06 4.39 -3.02
CA PHE A 104 9.24 3.71 -1.75
C PHE A 104 10.71 3.42 -1.48
N ALA A 105 11.12 3.59 -0.22
CA ALA A 105 12.45 3.19 0.23
C ALA A 105 12.66 1.67 0.10
N ALA A 106 13.92 1.24 -0.05
CA ALA A 106 14.26 -0.14 -0.35
C ALA A 106 13.84 -1.14 0.75
N ASP A 107 13.80 -0.69 2.00
CA ASP A 107 13.34 -1.46 3.17
C ASP A 107 11.84 -1.81 3.13
N ARG A 108 11.07 -1.15 2.26
CA ARG A 108 9.66 -1.45 2.00
C ARG A 108 9.45 -2.71 1.17
N PHE A 109 10.51 -3.30 0.61
CA PHE A 109 10.44 -4.47 -0.27
C PHE A 109 11.01 -5.70 0.45
N VAL A 110 10.16 -6.70 0.68
CA VAL A 110 10.51 -7.88 1.46
C VAL A 110 10.31 -9.13 0.63
N VAL A 111 11.36 -9.95 0.52
CA VAL A 111 11.27 -11.24 -0.16
C VAL A 111 10.30 -12.14 0.59
N LEU A 112 9.29 -12.66 -0.11
CA LEU A 112 8.39 -13.66 0.44
C LEU A 112 9.20 -14.91 0.79
N LYS A 113 9.18 -15.29 2.07
CA LYS A 113 9.87 -16.47 2.59
C LYS A 113 9.18 -17.75 2.14
#